data_AF-A0A8T4MX41-F1
#
_entry.id   AF-A0A8T4MX41-F1
#
_cell.length_a   1.000
_cell.length_b   1.000
_cell.length_c   1.000
_cell.angle_alpha   90.00
_cell.angle_beta   90.00
_cell.angle_gamma   90.00
#
_symmetry.space_group_name_H-M   'P 1'
#
loop_
_entity.id
_entity.type
_entity.pdbx_description
1 polymer ?
#
loop_
_entity_poly.entity_id
_entity_poly.type
_entity_poly.pdbx_seq_one_letter_code
_entity_poly.pdbx_strand_id
1 'polypeptide(L)' 'MTIEQKFYEAKTIIQEWVSKQGHDRCWYYPDLFRKLAEIFEVQYSDPGLPPRNEFEKGCEKYQEEEYKKRH' A
#
# COMPACT_ATOMS: atom_id res chain seq x y z
N MET A 1 4.82 5.83 -22.25
CA MET A 1 5.86 6.39 -21.37
C MET A 1 7.17 5.67 -21.59
N THR A 2 8.30 6.36 -21.50
CA THR A 2 9.63 5.71 -21.45
C THR A 2 9.83 5.02 -20.10
N ILE A 3 10.87 4.18 -19.99
CA ILE A 3 11.24 3.53 -18.73
C ILE A 3 11.62 4.57 -17.67
N GLU A 4 12.35 5.62 -18.03
CA GLU A 4 12.69 6.69 -17.07
C GLU A 4 11.44 7.41 -16.56
N GLN A 5 10.46 7.65 -17.43
CA GLN A 5 9.18 8.26 -17.03
C GLN A 5 8.41 7.37 -16.05
N LYS A 6 8.30 6.06 -16.33
CA LYS A 6 7.64 5.09 -15.43
C LYS A 6 8.34 5.05 -14.06
N PHE A 7 9.67 5.03 -14.06
CA PHE A 7 10.45 5.05 -12.83
C PHE A 7 10.23 6.32 -11.99
N TYR A 8 10.27 7.50 -12.63
CA TYR A 8 10.10 8.77 -11.94
C TYR A 8 8.71 8.92 -11.32
N GLU A 9 7.67 8.50 -12.05
CA GLU A 9 6.29 8.56 -11.57
C GLU A 9 6.05 7.59 -10.42
N ALA A 10 6.51 6.34 -10.54
CA ALA A 10 6.43 5.35 -9.47
C ALA A 10 7.18 5.83 -8.21
N LYS A 11 8.36 6.41 -8.37
CA LYS A 11 9.13 6.99 -7.25
C LYS A 11 8.37 8.11 -6.56
N THR A 12 7.75 9.01 -7.32
CA THR A 12 6.96 10.12 -6.78
C THR A 12 5.79 9.59 -5.94
N ILE A 13 5.03 8.64 -6.47
CA ILE A 13 3.90 8.01 -5.77
C ILE A 13 4.34 7.32 -4.48
N ILE A 14 5.45 6.57 -4.51
CA ILE A 14 6.00 5.91 -3.33
C ILE A 14 6.45 6.98 -2.31
N GLN A 15 7.11 8.05 -2.77
CA GLN A 15 7.59 9.12 -1.92
C GLN A 15 6.44 9.84 -1.19
N GLU A 16 5.34 10.12 -1.90
CA GLU A 16 4.13 10.68 -1.30
C GLU A 16 3.55 9.75 -0.23
N TRP A 17 3.50 8.45 -0.49
CA TRP A 17 2.94 7.47 0.45
C TRP A 17 3.83 7.29 1.69
N VAL A 18 5.16 7.18 1.55
CA VAL A 18 6.07 7.05 2.71
C VAL A 18 6.11 8.32 3.55
N SER A 19 5.77 9.48 2.98
CA SER A 19 5.64 10.73 3.73
C SER A 19 4.35 10.83 4.54
N LYS A 20 3.35 9.97 4.31
CA LYS A 20 2.14 9.89 5.16
C LYS A 20 2.49 9.32 6.54
N GLN A 21 1.90 9.92 7.58
CA GLN A 21 2.07 9.55 8.99
C GLN A 21 0.88 8.72 9.49
N GLY A 22 1.13 7.75 10.38
CA GLY A 22 0.08 7.01 11.10
C GLY A 22 -0.91 6.24 10.19
N HIS A 23 -2.20 6.29 10.55
CA HIS A 23 -3.28 5.54 9.89
C HIS A 23 -3.49 5.92 8.42
N ASP A 24 -3.09 7.13 7.99
CA ASP A 24 -3.14 7.53 6.58
C ASP A 24 -2.25 6.62 5.71
N ARG A 25 -1.17 6.06 6.24
CA ARG A 25 -0.37 5.10 5.48
C ARG A 25 -1.11 3.78 5.25
N CYS A 26 -1.86 3.32 6.25
CA CYS A 26 -2.56 2.03 6.24
C CYS A 26 -3.90 2.06 5.48
N TRP A 27 -4.55 3.22 5.35
CA TRP A 27 -5.83 3.30 4.63
C TRP A 27 -5.66 3.44 3.12
N TYR A 28 -4.54 4.01 2.67
CA TYR A 28 -4.31 4.30 1.25
C TYR A 28 -3.33 3.34 0.55
N TYR A 29 -2.92 2.22 1.18
CA TYR A 29 -2.07 1.25 0.49
C TYR A 29 -2.75 0.59 -0.73
N PRO A 30 -4.08 0.31 -0.75
CA PRO A 30 -4.70 -0.23 -1.95
C PRO A 30 -4.61 0.73 -3.14
N ASP A 31 -4.78 2.03 -2.89
CA ASP A 31 -4.64 3.06 -3.92
C ASP A 31 -3.19 3.22 -4.39
N LEU A 32 -2.20 3.05 -3.50
CA LEU A 32 -0.79 2.97 -3.88
C LEU A 32 -0.56 1.83 -4.88
N PHE A 33 -1.02 0.62 -4.55
CA PHE A 33 -0.84 -0.55 -5.42
C PHE A 33 -1.56 -0.41 -6.75
N ARG A 34 -2.77 0.17 -6.75
CA ARG A 34 -3.52 0.48 -7.98
C ARG A 34 -2.71 1.38 -8.91
N LYS A 35 -2.23 2.52 -8.41
CA LYS A 35 -1.44 3.47 -9.21
C LYS A 35 -0.14 2.86 -9.75
N LEU A 36 0.53 2.04 -8.94
CA LEU A 36 1.74 1.34 -9.39
C LEU A 36 1.42 0.28 -10.46
N ALA A 37 0.33 -0.48 -10.29
CA ALA A 37 -0.10 -1.47 -11.27
C ALA A 37 -0.43 -0.82 -12.63
N GLU A 38 -1.06 0.36 -12.62
CA GLU A 38 -1.31 1.16 -13.82
C GLU A 38 -0.02 1.58 -14.53
N ILE A 39 0.98 2.10 -13.80
CA ILE A 39 2.27 2.52 -14.36
C ILE A 39 3.03 1.36 -15.01
N PHE A 40 3.03 0.22 -14.33
CA PHE A 40 3.76 -0.98 -14.75
C PHE A 40 2.93 -1.92 -15.63
N GLU A 41 1.71 -1.52 -15.99
CA GLU A 41 0.77 -2.31 -16.82
C GLU A 41 0.53 -3.73 -16.25
N VAL A 42 0.55 -3.84 -14.92
CA VAL A 42 0.31 -5.09 -14.20
C VAL A 42 -1.19 -5.33 -14.16
N GLN A 43 -1.61 -6.46 -14.73
CA GLN A 43 -2.99 -6.92 -14.61
C GLN A 43 -3.23 -7.40 -13.17
N TYR A 44 -4.28 -6.89 -12.53
CA TYR A 44 -4.73 -7.34 -11.23
C TYR A 44 -6.23 -7.54 -11.25
N SER A 45 -6.69 -8.59 -10.59
CA SER A 45 -8.10 -8.77 -10.27
C SER A 45 -8.40 -8.06 -8.96
N ASP A 46 -9.55 -7.38 -8.86
CA ASP A 46 -10.05 -6.90 -7.58
C ASP A 46 -10.37 -8.12 -6.69
N PRO A 47 -9.62 -8.37 -5.61
CA PRO A 47 -9.83 -9.56 -4.77
C PRO A 47 -11.11 -9.45 -3.92
N GLY A 48 -11.81 -8.31 -3.96
CA GLY A 48 -12.88 -8.00 -3.03
C GLY A 48 -12.35 -7.66 -1.64
N LEU A 49 -13.15 -6.94 -0.85
CA LEU A 49 -12.79 -6.63 0.52
C LEU A 49 -13.02 -7.86 1.41
N PRO A 50 -12.07 -8.21 2.30
CA PRO A 50 -12.32 -9.23 3.29
C PRO A 50 -13.47 -8.80 4.22
N PRO A 51 -14.12 -9.75 4.91
CA PRO A 51 -15.04 -9.44 6.00
C PRO A 51 -14.41 -8.47 7.00
N ARG A 52 -15.19 -7.51 7.49
CA ARG A 52 -14.69 -6.44 8.40
C ARG A 52 -13.97 -7.00 9.63
N ASN A 53 -14.49 -8.07 10.22
CA ASN A 53 -13.90 -8.73 11.38
C ASN A 53 -12.52 -9.36 11.07
N GLU A 54 -12.32 -9.88 9.86
CA GLU A 54 -11.03 -10.41 9.42
C GLU A 54 -10.03 -9.28 9.18
N PHE A 55 -10.49 -8.18 8.58
CA PHE A 55 -9.68 -6.98 8.40
C PHE A 55 -9.18 -6.41 9.73
N GLU A 56 -10.08 -6.21 10.71
CA GLU A 56 -9.75 -5.68 12.04
C GLU A 56 -8.74 -6.57 12.78
N LYS A 57 -8.93 -7.90 12.75
CA LYS A 57 -7.98 -8.87 13.33
C LYS A 57 -6.62 -8.83 12.64
N GLY A 58 -6.60 -8.65 11.32
CA GLY A 58 -5.37 -8.50 10.55
C GLY A 58 -4.59 -7.25 10.99
N CYS A 59 -5.28 -6.13 11.18
CA CYS A 59 -4.68 -4.90 11.69
C CYS A 59 -4.11 -5.06 13.11
N GLU A 60 -4.87 -5.68 14.02
CA GLU A 60 -4.43 -5.94 15.40
C GLU A 60 -3.16 -6.81 15.43
N LYS A 61 -3.17 -7.93 14.70
CA LYS A 61 -2.01 -8.82 14.60
C LYS A 61 -0.78 -8.11 14.04
N TYR A 62 -0.94 -7.35 12.96
CA TYR A 62 0.18 -6.61 12.35
C TYR A 62 0.76 -5.57 13.32
N GLN A 63 -0.10 -4.86 14.05
CA GLN A 63 0.32 -3.91 15.07
C GLN A 63 1.14 -4.61 16.16
N GLU A 64 0.65 -5.72 16.71
CA GLU A 64 1.38 -6.47 17.73
C GLU A 64 2.76 -6.93 17.25
N GLU A 65 2.86 -7.44 16.02
CA GLU A 65 4.13 -7.89 15.45
C GLU A 65 5.12 -6.74 15.30
N GLU A 66 4.66 -5.56 14.84
CA GLU A 66 5.52 -4.38 14.68
C GLU A 66 5.97 -3.80 16.02
N TYR A 67 5.11 -3.76 17.04
CA TYR A 67 5.49 -3.32 18.38
C TYR A 67 6.44 -4.31 19.06
N LYS A 68 6.23 -5.62 18.89
CA LYS A 68 7.14 -6.66 19.41
C LYS A 68 8.53 -6.62 18.78
N LYS A 69 8.67 -6.17 17.53
CA LYS A 69 9.98 -6.03 16.86
C LYS A 69 10.75 -4.77 17.26
N ARG A 70 10.08 -3.77 17.83
CA ARG A 70 10.65 -2.46 18.19
C ARG A 70 11.11 -2.36 19.64
N HIS A 71 10.92 -3.41 20.42
CA HIS A 71 11.32 -3.57 21.83
C HIS A 71 12.08 -4.88 22.02
#